data_AF-M4ESU0-F1
#
_entry.id   AF-M4ESU0-F1
#
_cell.length_a   1.000
_cell.length_b   1.000
_cell.length_c   1.000
_cell.angle_alpha   90.00
_cell.angle_beta   90.00
_cell.angle_gamma   90.00
#
_symmetry.space_group_name_H-M   'P 1'
#
loop_
_entity.id
_entity.type
_entity.pdbx_description
1 polymer ?
#
loop_
_entity_poly.entity_id
_entity_poly.type
_entity_poly.pdbx_seq_one_letter_code
_entity_poly.pdbx_strand_id
1 'polypeptide(L)'
;MLRLQKSARNEFKSSDFRRMKKQVARILTVRREREIEEGIGKRLSRKLDRQWKKSIVVRPPPSLKKLQEEEAAEEAAEAAKSA
;
A
#
# COMPACT_ATOMS: atom_id res chain seq x y z
N MET A 1 2.55 -5.86 -3.63
CA MET A 1 3.30 -6.66 -4.62
C MET A 1 3.98 -7.89 -4.06
N LEU A 2 4.49 -7.89 -2.82
CA LEU A 2 5.17 -9.06 -2.24
C LEU A 2 4.44 -10.41 -2.46
N ARG A 3 3.10 -10.44 -2.38
CA ARG A 3 2.31 -11.65 -2.69
C ARG A 3 2.49 -12.13 -4.13
N LEU A 4 2.50 -11.22 -5.11
CA LEU A 4 2.72 -11.52 -6.52
C LEU A 4 4.17 -11.91 -6.80
N GLN A 5 5.14 -11.25 -6.17
CA GLN A 5 6.56 -11.64 -6.25
C GLN A 5 6.77 -13.07 -5.72
N LYS A 6 6.11 -13.42 -4.61
CA LYS A 6 6.14 -14.77 -4.06
C LYS A 6 5.57 -15.82 -5.01
N SER A 7 4.45 -15.53 -5.67
CA SER A 7 3.86 -16.48 -6.65
C SER A 7 4.70 -16.59 -7.91
N ALA A 8 5.30 -15.49 -8.38
CA ALA A 8 6.22 -15.47 -9.52
C ALA A 8 7.57 -16.15 -9.22
N ARG A 9 7.81 -16.56 -7.96
CA ARG A 9 9.07 -17.14 -7.48
C ARG A 9 10.28 -16.22 -7.67
N ASN A 10 10.05 -14.90 -7.66
CA ASN A 10 11.12 -13.93 -7.65
C ASN A 10 11.86 -13.98 -6.32
N GLU A 11 13.08 -13.47 -6.28
CA GLU A 11 13.79 -13.26 -5.02
C GLU A 11 13.13 -12.11 -4.24
N PHE A 12 12.65 -12.40 -3.02
CA PHE A 12 12.10 -11.40 -2.11
C PHE A 12 12.45 -11.74 -0.66
N LYS A 13 12.46 -10.73 0.21
CA LYS A 13 12.71 -10.92 1.64
C LYS A 13 11.44 -11.39 2.34
N SER A 14 11.44 -12.60 2.90
CA SER A 14 10.28 -13.16 3.61
C SER A 14 9.90 -12.38 4.87
N SER A 15 10.88 -11.74 5.52
CA SER A 15 10.70 -10.89 6.70
C SER A 15 9.84 -9.65 6.42
N ASP A 16 9.80 -9.18 5.18
CA ASP A 16 9.03 -7.99 4.79
C ASP A 16 7.52 -8.18 4.95
N PHE A 17 7.02 -9.39 4.68
CA PHE A 17 5.61 -9.72 4.93
C PHE A 17 5.23 -9.48 6.39
N ARG A 18 6.07 -9.95 7.31
CA ARG A 18 5.82 -9.81 8.75
C ARG A 18 5.98 -8.35 9.18
N ARG A 19 7.00 -7.66 8.67
CA ARG A 19 7.27 -6.26 8.97
C ARG A 19 6.11 -5.35 8.52
N MET A 20 5.66 -5.48 7.28
CA MET A 20 4.54 -4.70 6.75
C MET A 20 3.25 -4.93 7.53
N LYS A 21 2.91 -6.20 7.83
CA LYS A 21 1.70 -6.53 8.60
C LYS A 21 1.73 -5.91 10.00
N LYS A 22 2.88 -5.97 10.68
CA LYS A 22 3.06 -5.36 12.01
C LYS A 22 2.99 -3.83 11.95
N GLN A 23 3.53 -3.20 10.91
CA GLN A 23 3.46 -1.75 10.74
C GLN A 23 2.02 -1.26 10.55
N VAL A 24 1.24 -1.90 9.68
CA VAL A 24 -0.18 -1.57 9.48
C VAL A 24 -0.96 -1.74 10.78
N ALA A 25 -0.72 -2.81 11.53
CA ALA A 25 -1.37 -3.02 12.83
C ALA A 25 -1.10 -1.87 13.81
N ARG A 26 0.16 -1.41 13.94
CA ARG A 26 0.51 -0.27 14.81
C ARG A 26 -0.20 1.01 14.39
N ILE A 27 -0.25 1.31 13.09
CA ILE A 27 -0.94 2.50 12.57
C ILE A 27 -2.43 2.46 12.93
N LEU A 28 -3.08 1.30 12.77
CA LEU A 28 -4.49 1.14 13.11
C LEU A 28 -4.75 1.24 14.62
N THR A 29 -3.83 0.78 15.46
CA THR A 29 -3.91 0.95 16.92
C THR A 29 -3.90 2.43 17.29
N VAL A 30 -2.92 3.21 16.80
CA VAL A 30 -2.83 4.66 17.08
C VAL A 30 -4.06 5.40 16.57
N ARG A 31 -4.57 5.04 15.39
CA ARG A 31 -5.82 5.61 14.87
C ARG A 31 -7.00 5.34 15.81
N ARG A 32 -7.10 4.11 16.35
CA ARG A 32 -8.18 3.75 17.27
C ARG A 32 -8.05 4.45 18.63
N GLU A 33 -6.85 4.67 19.13
CA GLU A 33 -6.61 5.44 20.36
C GLU A 33 -7.13 6.88 20.20
N ARG A 34 -6.85 7.54 19.07
CA ARG A 34 -7.39 8.88 18.76
C ARG A 34 -8.92 8.89 18.67
N GLU A 35 -9.52 7.89 18.04
CA GLU A 35 -10.99 7.76 18.03
C GLU A 35 -11.58 7.61 19.45
N ILE A 36 -10.84 6.99 20.38
CA ILE A 36 -11.27 6.86 21.78
C ILE A 36 -11.17 8.21 22.49
N GLU A 37 -10.10 8.99 22.25
CA GLU A 37 -9.95 10.36 22.77
C GLU A 37 -11.08 11.28 22.29
N GLU A 38 -11.53 11.12 21.05
CA GLU A 38 -12.68 11.83 20.47
C GLU A 38 -14.05 11.35 21.03
N GLY A 39 -14.06 10.33 21.90
CA GLY A 39 -15.28 9.80 22.51
C GLY A 39 -16.08 8.84 21.61
N ILE A 40 -15.48 8.32 20.52
CA ILE A 40 -16.18 7.45 19.56
C ILE A 40 -16.29 6.01 20.11
N GLY A 41 -17.53 5.63 20.42
CA GLY A 41 -17.87 4.27 20.84
C GLY A 41 -17.64 3.19 19.78
N LYS A 42 -17.55 1.92 20.21
CA LYS A 42 -17.21 0.78 19.34
C LYS A 42 -18.16 0.59 18.15
N ARG A 43 -19.46 0.89 18.31
CA ARG A 43 -20.46 0.70 17.24
C ARG A 43 -20.32 1.75 16.13
N LEU A 44 -20.08 3.01 16.50
CA LEU A 44 -19.88 4.10 15.56
C LEU A 44 -18.58 3.92 14.78
N SER A 45 -17.48 3.60 15.47
CA SER A 45 -16.18 3.29 14.83
C SER A 45 -16.32 2.21 13.75
N ARG A 46 -17.05 1.11 14.01
CA ARG A 46 -17.30 0.06 12.98
C ARG A 46 -18.13 0.55 11.79
N LYS A 47 -19.10 1.44 11.99
CA LYS A 47 -19.89 2.00 10.89
C LYS A 47 -19.00 2.87 9.99
N LEU A 48 -18.18 3.73 10.60
CA LEU A 48 -17.22 4.59 9.89
C LEU A 48 -16.16 3.76 9.16
N ASP A 49 -15.57 2.74 9.80
CA ASP A 49 -14.59 1.84 9.17
C ASP A 49 -15.18 1.10 7.96
N ARG A 50 -16.44 0.63 8.06
CA ARG A 50 -17.13 -0.01 6.93
C ARG A 50 -17.41 0.97 5.79
N GLN A 51 -17.84 2.20 6.10
CA GLN A 51 -18.07 3.24 5.09
C GLN A 51 -16.75 3.61 4.39
N TRP A 52 -15.69 3.83 5.17
CA TRP A 52 -14.37 4.13 4.66
C TRP A 52 -13.85 3.01 3.74
N LYS A 53 -13.96 1.74 4.15
CA LYS A 53 -13.53 0.61 3.32
C LYS A 53 -14.29 0.51 1.99
N LYS A 54 -15.56 0.92 1.95
CA LYS A 54 -16.34 0.97 0.70
C LYS A 54 -15.88 2.09 -0.24
N SER A 55 -15.38 3.20 0.28
CA SER A 55 -14.93 4.34 -0.52
C SER A 55 -13.50 4.23 -1.04
N ILE A 56 -12.76 3.17 -0.71
CA ILE A 56 -11.36 3.01 -1.15
C ILE A 56 -11.32 2.63 -2.63
N VAL A 57 -10.82 3.55 -3.45
CA VAL A 57 -10.47 3.27 -4.85
C VAL A 57 -9.08 2.63 -4.89
N VAL A 58 -8.98 1.47 -5.55
CA VAL A 58 -7.70 0.76 -5.71
C VAL A 58 -6.78 1.57 -6.61
N ARG A 59 -5.59 1.89 -6.11
CA ARG A 59 -4.52 2.56 -6.86
C ARG A 59 -3.24 1.74 -6.78
N PRO A 60 -2.40 1.73 -7.83
CA PRO A 60 -1.10 1.09 -7.73
C PRO A 60 -0.23 1.82 -6.70
N PRO A 61 0.63 1.09 -5.97
CA PRO A 61 1.48 1.69 -4.95
C PRO A 61 2.46 2.69 -5.58
N PRO A 62 2.77 3.82 -4.91
CA PRO A 62 3.63 4.86 -5.47
C PRO A 62 5.02 4.38 -5.89
N SER A 63 5.57 3.39 -5.18
CA SER A 63 6.87 2.79 -5.51
C SER A 63 6.90 2.16 -6.91
N LEU A 64 5.78 1.59 -7.37
CA LEU A 64 5.69 1.01 -8.71
C LEU A 64 5.42 2.05 -9.78
N LYS A 65 4.59 3.04 -9.48
CA LYS A 65 4.34 4.13 -10.43
C LYS A 65 5.65 4.81 -10.82
N LYS A 66 6.50 5.08 -9.83
CA LYS A 66 7.83 5.67 -10.07
C LYS A 66 8.72 4.78 -10.93
N LEU A 67 8.79 3.48 -10.64
CA LEU A 67 9.59 2.53 -11.44
C LEU A 67 9.08 2.43 -12.89
N GLN A 68 7.75 2.44 -13.09
CA GLN A 68 7.15 2.42 -14.43
C GLN A 68 7.35 3.73 -15.18
N GLU A 69 7.33 4.87 -14.48
CA GLU A 69 7.64 6.20 -15.04
C GLU A 69 9.12 6.32 -15.41
N GLU A 70 10.03 5.73 -14.62
CA GLU A 70 11.46 5.65 -14.89
C GLU A 70 11.77 4.72 -16.08
N GLU A 71 11.23 3.50 -16.10
CA GLU A 71 11.38 2.54 -17.20
C GLU A 71 10.84 3.11 -18.53
N ALA A 72 9.66 3.74 -18.51
CA ALA A 72 9.08 4.37 -19.71
C ALA A 72 9.91 5.58 -20.21
N ALA A 73 10.56 6.32 -19.31
CA ALA A 73 11.45 7.41 -19.67
C ALA A 73 12.77 6.89 -20.28
N GLU A 74 13.29 5.77 -19.77
CA GLU A 74 14.47 5.10 -20.34
C GLU A 74 14.19 4.52 -21.72
N GLU A 75 13.05 3.84 -21.92
CA GLU A 75 12.63 3.33 -23.24
C GLU A 75 12.43 4.46 -24.25
N ALA A 76 11.84 5.59 -23.84
CA ALA A 76 11.70 6.76 -24.71
C ALA A 76 13.06 7.39 -25.06
N ALA A 77 14.00 7.42 -24.12
CA ALA A 77 15.35 7.92 -24.35
C ALA A 77 16.19 6.98 -25.25
N GLU A 78 15.99 5.67 -25.15
CA GLU A 78 16.64 4.70 -26.03
C GLU A 78 16.06 4.73 -27.45
N ALA A 79 14.74 4.85 -27.58
CA ALA A 79 14.05 5.05 -28.86
C ALA A 79 14.48 6.35 -29.56
N ALA A 80 14.74 7.42 -28.80
CA ALA A 80 15.25 8.68 -29.35
C ALA A 80 16.74 8.65 -29.73
N LYS A 81 17.53 7.72 -29.15
CA LYS A 81 18.94 7.52 -29.50
C LYS A 81 19.13 6.55 -30.68
N SER A 82 18.11 5.75 -30.99
CA SER A 82 18.13 4.77 -32.07
C SER A 82 17.44 5.26 -33.36
N ALA A 83 16.92 6.49 -33.36
CA ALA A 83 16.39 7.22 -34.51
C ALA A 83 17.37 8.32 -34.97
#